data_AF-I9KME0-F1
#
_entry.id   AF-I9KME0-F1
#
_cell.length_a   1.000
_cell.length_b   1.000
_cell.length_c   1.000
_cell.angle_alpha   90.00
_cell.angle_beta   90.00
_cell.angle_gamma   90.00
#
_symmetry.space_group_name_H-M   'P 1'
#
loop_
_entity.id
_entity.type
_entity.pdbx_description
1 polymer ?
#
loop_
_entity_poly.entity_id
_entity_poly.type
_entity_poly.pdbx_seq_one_letter_code
_entity_poly.pdbx_strand_id
1 'polypeptide(L)'
;AERVIVIDRFPYRLEMARDNSGAQTLNYEETDVREALLELTGGRGPDACIDAVGLEAHHASPAAYSYDRAKQVARLETDRPFALREAIRNCKNGGIVSVIGVYGGFVDKFPMGSLMNRGLTLRAGQCHVQRYLRPLLDRIRGGEIDPSFVITHRLNLDDAPHGFTTFLNKEDECMKVVLTP
;
A
#
# COMPACT_ATOMS: atom_id res chain seq x y z
N ALA A 1 14.37 1.57 9.95
CA ALA A 1 14.89 1.66 8.58
C ALA A 1 15.60 2.98 8.44
N GLU A 2 16.69 3.06 7.67
CA GLU A 2 17.43 4.33 7.47
C GLU A 2 16.73 5.26 6.47
N ARG A 3 16.00 4.68 5.50
CA ARG A 3 15.22 5.42 4.50
C ARG A 3 13.91 4.68 4.21
N VAL A 4 12.81 5.43 4.11
CA VAL A 4 11.48 4.91 3.76
C VAL A 4 10.98 5.68 2.55
N ILE A 5 10.51 4.95 1.54
CA ILE A 5 9.94 5.51 0.30
C ILE A 5 8.50 5.02 0.19
N VAL A 6 7.55 5.95 0.10
CA VAL A 6 6.11 5.69 -0.07
C VAL A 6 5.73 6.06 -1.49
N ILE A 7 4.99 5.17 -2.15
CA ILE A 7 4.56 5.33 -3.54
C ILE A 7 3.03 5.22 -3.56
N ASP A 8 2.37 6.27 -4.03
CA ASP A 8 0.90 6.37 -4.19
C ASP A 8 0.62 7.35 -5.34
N ARG A 9 -0.64 7.63 -5.68
CA ARG A 9 -1.03 8.70 -6.62
C ARG A 9 -1.75 9.87 -5.98
N PHE A 10 -2.26 9.70 -4.75
CA PHE A 10 -3.08 10.71 -4.11
C PHE A 10 -2.20 11.72 -3.35
N PRO A 11 -2.20 13.02 -3.73
CA PRO A 11 -1.34 14.02 -3.11
C PRO A 11 -1.50 14.07 -1.58
N TYR A 12 -2.73 14.12 -1.07
CA TYR A 12 -3.00 14.17 0.38
C TYR A 12 -2.42 12.98 1.16
N ARG A 13 -2.33 11.79 0.53
CA ARG A 13 -1.70 10.60 1.14
C ARG A 13 -0.20 10.72 1.20
N LEU A 14 0.40 11.21 0.11
CA LEU A 14 1.83 11.45 0.00
C LEU A 14 2.24 12.54 0.99
N GLU A 15 1.54 13.67 1.03
CA GLU A 15 1.79 14.76 1.98
C GLU A 15 1.71 14.27 3.43
N MET A 16 0.65 13.55 3.80
CA MET A 16 0.53 12.95 5.13
C MET A 16 1.73 12.05 5.47
N ALA A 17 2.16 11.18 4.55
CA ALA A 17 3.29 10.29 4.76
C ALA A 17 4.61 11.07 4.96
N ARG A 18 4.87 12.07 4.10
CA ARG A 18 6.06 12.91 4.17
C ARG A 18 6.13 13.67 5.50
N ASP A 19 5.04 14.33 5.85
CA ASP A 19 5.02 15.31 6.94
C ASP A 19 4.96 14.64 8.32
N ASN A 20 4.40 13.42 8.43
CA ASN A 20 4.22 12.73 9.71
C ASN A 20 5.17 11.55 9.94
N SER A 21 5.89 11.07 8.91
CA SER A 21 6.79 9.91 9.06
C SER A 21 8.21 10.12 8.54
N GLY A 22 8.50 11.28 7.91
CA GLY A 22 9.79 11.54 7.27
C GLY A 22 10.05 10.66 6.03
N ALA A 23 9.01 10.02 5.49
CA ALA A 23 9.10 9.23 4.29
C ALA A 23 9.36 10.13 3.06
N GLN A 24 10.20 9.65 2.15
CA GLN A 24 10.22 10.19 0.80
C GLN A 24 9.01 9.67 0.03
N THR A 25 8.42 10.50 -0.80
CA THR A 25 7.16 10.18 -1.48
C THR A 25 7.32 10.30 -2.97
N LEU A 26 6.82 9.31 -3.72
CA LEU A 26 6.81 9.31 -5.17
C LEU A 26 5.37 9.20 -5.67
N ASN A 27 4.95 10.13 -6.55
CA ASN A 27 3.71 9.99 -7.29
C ASN A 27 3.98 9.18 -8.57
N TYR A 28 3.45 7.95 -8.65
CA TYR A 28 3.69 7.07 -9.79
C TYR A 28 3.03 7.55 -11.10
N GLU A 29 2.16 8.56 -11.06
CA GLU A 29 1.59 9.20 -12.24
C GLU A 29 2.49 10.31 -12.81
N GLU A 30 3.44 10.81 -12.02
CA GLU A 30 4.30 11.94 -12.37
C GLU A 30 5.78 11.55 -12.56
N THR A 31 6.19 10.37 -12.09
CA THR A 31 7.58 9.93 -12.12
C THR A 31 7.74 8.48 -12.54
N ASP A 32 8.87 8.15 -13.17
CA ASP A 32 9.27 6.76 -13.35
C ASP A 32 9.77 6.21 -12.01
N VAL A 33 8.90 5.45 -11.35
CA VAL A 33 9.18 4.84 -10.05
C VAL A 33 10.45 3.98 -10.07
N ARG A 34 10.72 3.26 -11.16
CA ARG A 34 11.88 2.38 -11.24
C ARG A 34 13.16 3.19 -11.29
N GLU A 35 13.20 4.21 -12.15
CA GLU A 35 14.35 5.10 -12.26
C GLU A 35 14.62 5.82 -10.93
N ALA A 36 13.58 6.41 -10.34
CA ALA A 36 13.67 7.08 -9.05
C ALA A 36 14.17 6.14 -7.93
N LEU A 37 13.64 4.91 -7.86
CA LEU A 37 14.11 3.92 -6.88
C LEU A 37 15.57 3.54 -7.10
N LEU A 38 16.01 3.37 -8.35
CA LEU A 38 17.41 3.08 -8.65
C LEU A 38 18.32 4.23 -8.22
N GLU A 39 17.97 5.48 -8.55
CA GLU A 39 18.72 6.66 -8.12
C GLU A 39 18.82 6.74 -6.59
N LEU A 40 17.68 6.62 -5.90
CA LEU A 40 17.60 6.70 -4.43
C LEU A 40 18.31 5.56 -3.70
N THR A 41 18.65 4.47 -4.38
CA THR A 41 19.24 3.26 -3.78
C THR A 41 20.59 2.87 -4.39
N GLY A 42 21.24 3.79 -5.12
CA GLY A 42 22.57 3.57 -5.71
C GLY A 42 22.57 2.46 -6.77
N GLY A 43 21.50 2.34 -7.54
CA GLY A 43 21.34 1.40 -8.65
C GLY A 43 20.95 -0.02 -8.25
N ARG A 44 20.67 -0.28 -6.97
CA ARG A 44 20.44 -1.64 -6.45
C ARG A 44 18.98 -2.01 -6.26
N GLY A 45 18.13 -1.02 -6.00
CA GLY A 45 16.76 -1.21 -5.52
C GLY A 45 16.68 -1.25 -3.98
N PRO A 46 15.47 -1.10 -3.39
CA PRO A 46 15.28 -1.13 -1.94
C PRO A 46 15.64 -2.48 -1.33
N ASP A 47 16.11 -2.47 -0.08
CA ASP A 47 16.43 -3.70 0.67
C ASP A 47 15.19 -4.56 0.97
N ALA A 48 14.07 -3.88 1.22
CA ALA A 48 12.77 -4.49 1.46
C ALA A 48 11.69 -3.66 0.76
N CYS A 49 10.73 -4.36 0.15
CA CYS A 49 9.53 -3.77 -0.45
C CYS A 49 8.29 -4.30 0.25
N ILE A 50 7.29 -3.43 0.46
CA ILE A 50 6.02 -3.80 1.06
C ILE A 50 4.91 -3.51 0.05
N ASP A 51 4.16 -4.54 -0.34
CA ASP A 51 2.88 -4.34 -1.04
C ASP A 51 1.78 -4.15 0.00
N ALA A 52 1.32 -2.90 0.10
CA ALA A 52 0.22 -2.46 0.95
C ALA A 52 -1.02 -2.02 0.14
N VAL A 53 -1.13 -2.44 -1.12
CA VAL A 53 -2.23 -2.06 -2.02
C VAL A 53 -3.21 -3.22 -2.23
N GLY A 54 -2.71 -4.39 -2.68
CA GLY A 54 -3.57 -5.54 -2.97
C GLY A 54 -4.52 -5.31 -4.16
N LEU A 55 -5.76 -5.81 -4.03
CA LEU A 55 -6.80 -5.81 -5.08
C LEU A 55 -7.16 -4.43 -5.69
N GLU A 56 -6.86 -3.33 -5.00
CA GLU A 56 -7.23 -1.97 -5.44
C GLU A 56 -6.16 -1.28 -6.28
N ALA A 57 -5.19 -2.02 -6.83
CA ALA A 57 -4.17 -1.44 -7.70
C ALA A 57 -4.79 -0.94 -9.03
N HIS A 58 -4.83 0.38 -9.24
CA HIS A 58 -5.41 1.00 -10.44
C HIS A 58 -4.36 1.35 -11.50
N HIS A 59 -4.79 1.39 -12.76
CA HIS A 59 -3.99 1.79 -13.94
C HIS A 59 -4.21 3.27 -14.27
N ALA A 60 -3.23 3.94 -14.90
CA ALA A 60 -3.35 5.31 -15.42
C ALA A 60 -4.25 5.45 -16.69
N SER A 61 -4.85 4.35 -17.17
CA SER A 61 -5.65 4.33 -18.41
C SER A 61 -7.16 4.21 -18.14
N PRO A 62 -8.00 5.19 -18.53
CA PRO A 62 -9.44 5.20 -18.31
C PRO A 62 -10.21 4.06 -19.00
N ALA A 63 -9.71 3.56 -20.13
CA ALA A 63 -10.34 2.47 -20.88
C ALA A 63 -10.16 1.10 -20.20
N ALA A 64 -9.08 0.92 -19.43
CA ALA A 64 -8.88 -0.28 -18.63
C ALA A 64 -9.84 -0.29 -17.43
N TYR A 65 -10.09 0.86 -16.81
CA TYR A 65 -10.92 0.99 -15.61
C TYR A 65 -12.37 0.49 -15.77
N SER A 66 -13.03 0.79 -16.90
CA SER A 66 -14.41 0.38 -17.16
C SER A 66 -14.54 -1.11 -17.48
N TYR A 67 -13.54 -1.68 -18.15
CA TYR A 67 -13.46 -3.12 -18.43
C TYR A 67 -13.24 -3.95 -17.15
N ASP A 68 -12.50 -3.39 -16.19
CA ASP A 68 -12.13 -4.06 -14.93
C ASP A 68 -13.33 -4.22 -13.99
N ARG A 69 -14.15 -3.17 -13.85
CA ARG A 69 -15.36 -3.22 -13.04
C ARG A 69 -16.34 -4.31 -13.50
N ALA A 70 -16.45 -4.54 -14.81
CA ALA A 70 -17.38 -5.52 -15.37
C ALA A 70 -16.99 -6.97 -15.07
N LYS A 71 -15.69 -7.29 -15.07
CA LYS A 71 -15.23 -8.65 -14.82
C LYS A 71 -15.04 -8.96 -13.33
N GLN A 72 -14.71 -7.98 -12.50
CA GLN A 72 -14.70 -8.12 -11.03
C GLN A 72 -16.07 -8.58 -10.51
N VAL A 73 -17.15 -8.01 -11.06
CA VAL A 73 -18.54 -8.39 -10.76
C VAL A 73 -18.83 -9.84 -11.21
N ALA A 74 -18.18 -10.32 -12.27
CA ALA A 74 -18.40 -11.65 -12.83
C ALA A 74 -17.55 -12.77 -12.17
N ARG A 75 -16.70 -12.47 -11.17
CA ARG A 75 -15.69 -13.41 -10.60
C ARG A 75 -14.80 -14.10 -11.64
N LEU A 76 -14.65 -13.49 -12.82
CA LEU A 76 -13.84 -13.99 -13.93
C LEU A 76 -12.46 -13.33 -13.99
N GLU A 77 -12.10 -12.50 -13.02
CA GLU A 77 -10.79 -11.86 -12.97
C GLU A 77 -9.81 -12.60 -12.09
N THR A 78 -8.63 -12.82 -12.66
CA THR A 78 -7.40 -12.94 -11.91
C THR A 78 -7.05 -11.59 -11.28
N ASP A 79 -6.55 -11.61 -10.06
CA ASP A 79 -6.08 -10.41 -9.37
C ASP A 79 -4.99 -9.75 -10.22
N ARG A 80 -4.98 -8.41 -10.26
CA ARG A 80 -3.99 -7.61 -11.02
C ARG A 80 -2.96 -7.01 -10.07
N PRO A 81 -1.90 -7.75 -9.75
CA PRO A 81 -0.96 -7.43 -8.68
C PRO A 81 0.08 -6.39 -9.11
N PHE A 82 -0.32 -5.21 -9.60
CA PHE A 82 0.64 -4.23 -10.13
C PHE A 82 1.67 -3.83 -9.07
N ALA A 83 1.20 -3.45 -7.87
CA ALA A 83 2.06 -3.10 -6.75
C ALA A 83 3.02 -4.24 -6.36
N LEU A 84 2.53 -5.48 -6.29
CA LEU A 84 3.38 -6.65 -5.99
C LEU A 84 4.41 -6.93 -7.10
N ARG A 85 4.03 -6.80 -8.38
CA ARG A 85 4.98 -6.97 -9.49
C ARG A 85 6.08 -5.92 -9.42
N GLU A 86 5.72 -4.66 -9.16
CA GLU A 86 6.68 -3.58 -8.97
C GLU A 86 7.55 -3.81 -7.73
N ALA A 87 6.98 -4.25 -6.62
CA ALA A 87 7.73 -4.61 -5.42
C ALA A 87 8.78 -5.70 -5.71
N ILE A 88 8.40 -6.77 -6.44
CA ILE A 88 9.32 -7.85 -6.84
C ILE A 88 10.38 -7.36 -7.82
N ARG A 89 10.02 -6.50 -8.78
CA ARG A 89 10.94 -6.01 -9.82
C ARG A 89 11.92 -4.95 -9.32
N ASN A 90 11.53 -4.18 -8.32
CA ASN A 90 12.36 -3.09 -7.82
C ASN A 90 13.12 -3.45 -6.53
N CYS A 91 12.68 -4.44 -5.75
CA CYS A 91 13.46 -4.94 -4.60
C CYS A 91 14.85 -5.41 -5.03
N LYS A 92 15.92 -5.15 -4.27
CA LYS A 92 17.27 -5.59 -4.62
C LYS A 92 17.41 -7.12 -4.67
N ASN A 93 18.44 -7.63 -5.35
CA ASN A 93 18.77 -9.05 -5.30
C ASN A 93 19.05 -9.49 -3.85
N GLY A 94 18.51 -10.63 -3.44
CA GLY A 94 18.56 -11.12 -2.05
C GLY A 94 17.67 -10.35 -1.07
N GLY A 95 16.84 -9.42 -1.55
CA GLY A 95 15.96 -8.60 -0.71
C GLY A 95 14.67 -9.31 -0.28
N ILE A 96 13.85 -8.57 0.47
CA ILE A 96 12.59 -9.06 1.03
C ILE A 96 11.41 -8.36 0.35
N VAL A 97 10.37 -9.12 0.00
CA VAL A 97 9.07 -8.58 -0.41
C VAL A 97 8.02 -9.06 0.59
N SER A 98 7.39 -8.13 1.29
CA SER A 98 6.31 -8.39 2.24
C SER A 98 4.97 -7.98 1.64
N VAL A 99 4.00 -8.89 1.65
CA VAL A 99 2.68 -8.69 1.05
C VAL A 99 1.65 -8.66 2.16
N ILE A 100 1.11 -7.48 2.43
CA ILE A 100 0.01 -7.26 3.40
C ILE A 100 -1.27 -6.80 2.70
N GLY A 101 -1.18 -6.37 1.44
CA GLY A 101 -2.32 -6.16 0.56
C GLY A 101 -3.15 -7.43 0.40
N VAL A 102 -4.47 -7.27 0.33
CA VAL A 102 -5.39 -8.40 0.18
C VAL A 102 -5.36 -8.88 -1.28
N TYR A 103 -5.33 -10.20 -1.46
CA TYR A 103 -5.51 -10.91 -2.73
C TYR A 103 -6.53 -12.02 -2.50
N GLY A 104 -7.55 -12.10 -3.36
CA GLY A 104 -8.73 -12.96 -3.16
C GLY A 104 -8.74 -14.21 -4.03
N GLY A 105 -7.93 -14.24 -5.09
CA GLY A 105 -7.94 -15.32 -6.07
C GLY A 105 -6.57 -15.62 -6.67
N PHE A 106 -6.58 -16.18 -7.87
CA PHE A 106 -5.34 -16.42 -8.62
C PHE A 106 -4.75 -15.11 -9.11
N VAL A 107 -3.43 -15.00 -8.99
CA VAL A 107 -2.66 -13.82 -9.39
C VAL A 107 -2.09 -14.02 -10.79
N ASP A 108 -2.50 -13.19 -11.76
CA ASP A 108 -1.98 -13.28 -13.13
C ASP A 108 -0.55 -12.71 -13.25
N LYS A 109 0.22 -13.18 -14.24
CA LYS A 109 1.59 -12.76 -14.58
C LYS A 109 2.47 -12.56 -13.34
N PHE A 110 2.36 -13.47 -12.37
CA PHE A 110 3.20 -13.46 -11.19
C PHE A 110 4.67 -13.64 -11.63
N PRO A 111 5.59 -12.74 -11.26
CA PRO A 111 6.95 -12.70 -11.82
C PRO A 111 7.87 -13.74 -11.15
N MET A 112 7.48 -15.02 -11.19
CA MET A 112 8.16 -16.12 -10.51
C MET A 112 9.64 -16.23 -10.91
N GLY A 113 9.95 -16.02 -12.20
CA GLY A 113 11.33 -16.02 -12.68
C GLY A 113 12.18 -14.89 -12.07
N SER A 114 11.59 -13.71 -11.86
CA SER A 114 12.30 -12.61 -11.17
C SER A 114 12.51 -12.93 -9.70
N LEU A 115 11.48 -13.46 -9.03
CA LEU A 115 11.55 -13.87 -7.63
C LEU A 115 12.67 -14.90 -7.40
N MET A 116 12.72 -15.94 -8.24
CA MET A 116 13.69 -17.04 -8.13
C MET A 116 15.10 -16.60 -8.50
N ASN A 117 15.31 -16.02 -9.69
CA ASN A 117 16.66 -15.69 -10.18
C ASN A 117 17.35 -14.61 -9.34
N ARG A 118 16.58 -13.76 -8.66
CA ARG A 118 17.11 -12.70 -7.81
C ARG A 118 17.21 -13.10 -6.34
N GLY A 119 16.86 -14.33 -5.99
CA GLY A 119 16.96 -14.86 -4.63
C GLY A 119 16.10 -14.09 -3.61
N LEU A 120 14.91 -13.65 -4.00
CA LEU A 120 14.06 -12.83 -3.14
C LEU A 120 13.34 -13.68 -2.08
N THR A 121 13.21 -13.13 -0.87
CA THR A 121 12.33 -13.70 0.16
C THR A 121 10.95 -13.05 0.05
N LEU A 122 9.93 -13.84 -0.31
CA LEU A 122 8.54 -13.40 -0.28
C LEU A 122 7.86 -13.85 1.01
N ARG A 123 7.20 -12.93 1.72
CA ARG A 123 6.31 -13.26 2.84
C ARG A 123 4.96 -12.60 2.63
N ALA A 124 3.89 -13.34 2.89
CA ALA A 124 2.53 -12.85 2.78
C ALA A 124 1.70 -13.31 3.97
N GLY A 125 0.65 -12.57 4.30
CA GLY A 125 -0.32 -13.02 5.29
C GLY A 125 -1.21 -11.91 5.82
N GLN A 126 -2.34 -12.32 6.40
CA GLN A 126 -3.15 -11.44 7.23
C GLN A 126 -2.37 -11.06 8.50
N CYS A 127 -2.66 -9.88 9.06
CA CYS A 127 -1.98 -9.42 10.25
C CYS A 127 -2.23 -10.37 11.43
N HIS A 128 -1.17 -10.88 12.05
CA HIS A 128 -1.25 -11.62 13.32
C HIS A 128 -1.47 -10.63 14.48
N VAL A 129 -2.67 -10.05 14.56
CA VAL A 129 -2.98 -8.96 15.50
C VAL A 129 -2.59 -9.33 16.93
N GLN A 130 -2.97 -10.51 17.42
CA GLN A 130 -2.66 -10.95 18.79
C GLN A 130 -1.16 -11.01 19.10
N ARG A 131 -0.33 -11.33 18.10
CA ARG A 131 1.13 -11.36 18.26
C ARG A 131 1.71 -9.96 18.45
N TYR A 132 1.15 -8.96 17.77
CA TYR A 132 1.70 -7.59 17.73
C TYR A 132 0.96 -6.61 18.63
N LEU A 133 -0.23 -6.96 19.14
CA LEU A 133 -1.10 -6.07 19.89
C LEU A 133 -0.41 -5.49 21.12
N ARG A 134 0.11 -6.32 22.02
CA ARG A 134 0.72 -5.85 23.28
C ARG A 134 1.97 -4.99 23.01
N PRO A 135 2.98 -5.44 22.23
CA PRO A 135 4.15 -4.62 21.97
C PRO A 135 3.83 -3.28 21.29
N LEU A 136 2.87 -3.23 20.36
CA LEU A 136 2.50 -1.98 19.70
C LEU A 136 1.75 -1.04 20.65
N LEU A 137 0.84 -1.57 21.47
CA LEU A 137 0.13 -0.77 22.46
C LEU A 137 1.09 -0.17 23.50
N ASP A 138 2.06 -0.95 23.98
CA ASP A 138 3.04 -0.47 24.95
C ASP A 138 3.88 0.68 24.38
N ARG A 139 4.29 0.58 23.10
CA ARG A 139 5.02 1.64 22.39
C ARG A 139 4.17 2.89 22.17
N ILE A 140 2.87 2.74 21.91
CA ILE A 140 1.94 3.88 21.82
C ILE A 140 1.81 4.56 23.18
N ARG A 141 1.60 3.79 24.26
CA ARG A 141 1.50 4.32 25.62
C ARG A 141 2.80 4.98 26.09
N GLY A 142 3.93 4.47 25.64
CA GLY A 142 5.26 5.03 25.88
C GLY A 142 5.58 6.29 25.05
N GLY A 143 4.70 6.69 24.12
CA GLY A 143 4.93 7.84 23.23
C GLY A 143 5.97 7.58 22.14
N GLU A 144 6.39 6.34 21.92
CA GLU A 144 7.34 5.99 20.85
C GLU A 144 6.69 6.01 19.45
N ILE A 145 5.38 5.78 19.40
CA ILE A 145 4.58 5.81 18.18
C ILE A 145 3.26 6.52 18.48
N ASP A 146 2.93 7.54 17.69
CA ASP A 146 1.59 8.11 17.66
C ASP A 146 0.95 7.78 16.30
N PRO A 147 -0.01 6.85 16.23
CA PRO A 147 -0.71 6.53 14.98
C PRO A 147 -1.88 7.49 14.72
N SER A 148 -2.19 8.43 15.62
CA SER A 148 -3.40 9.24 15.55
C SER A 148 -3.43 10.20 14.35
N PHE A 149 -2.27 10.55 13.78
CA PHE A 149 -2.17 11.42 12.60
C PHE A 149 -2.89 10.87 11.36
N VAL A 150 -3.14 9.56 11.27
CA VAL A 150 -3.90 8.98 10.15
C VAL A 150 -5.40 9.25 10.26
N ILE A 151 -5.89 9.59 11.47
CA ILE A 151 -7.31 9.84 11.76
C ILE A 151 -7.69 11.23 11.27
N THR A 152 -8.29 11.32 10.09
CA THR A 152 -8.74 12.62 9.53
C THR A 152 -10.17 12.94 9.90
N HIS A 153 -11.01 11.94 10.18
CA HIS A 153 -12.43 12.15 10.46
C HIS A 153 -12.86 11.44 11.74
N ARG A 154 -13.60 12.16 12.59
CA ARG A 154 -14.28 11.63 13.78
C ARG A 154 -15.75 11.92 13.66
N LEU A 155 -16.57 10.88 13.63
CA LEU A 155 -18.01 10.96 13.41
C LEU A 155 -18.76 10.18 14.50
N ASN A 156 -20.05 10.46 14.69
CA ASN A 156 -20.91 9.61 15.51
C ASN A 156 -21.27 8.33 14.74
N LEU A 157 -21.72 7.29 15.45
CA LEU A 157 -22.12 6.03 14.81
C LEU A 157 -23.25 6.22 13.78
N ASP A 158 -24.21 7.13 14.05
CA ASP A 158 -25.32 7.44 13.14
C ASP A 158 -24.86 8.03 11.80
N ASP A 159 -23.69 8.67 11.77
CA ASP A 159 -23.08 9.27 10.58
C ASP A 159 -22.22 8.28 9.79
N ALA A 160 -22.15 7.00 10.20
CA ALA A 160 -21.35 5.99 9.53
C ALA A 160 -21.62 5.91 8.01
N PRO A 161 -22.87 5.94 7.49
CA PRO A 161 -23.13 5.90 6.05
C PRO A 161 -22.46 7.05 5.28
N HIS A 162 -22.43 8.24 5.86
CA HIS A 162 -21.72 9.38 5.29
C HIS A 162 -20.20 9.11 5.28
N GLY A 163 -19.62 8.69 6.40
CA GLY A 163 -18.19 8.36 6.48
C GLY A 163 -17.75 7.28 5.47
N PHE A 164 -18.58 6.26 5.23
CA PHE A 164 -18.33 5.26 4.19
C PHE A 164 -18.33 5.89 2.78
N THR A 165 -19.25 6.80 2.51
CA THR A 165 -19.37 7.48 1.20
C THR A 165 -18.15 8.36 0.94
N THR A 166 -17.78 9.19 1.91
CA THR A 166 -16.60 10.07 1.84
C THR A 166 -15.33 9.26 1.58
N PHE A 167 -15.12 8.16 2.32
CA PHE A 167 -13.94 7.30 2.14
C PHE A 167 -13.90 6.59 0.78
N LEU A 168 -15.04 6.03 0.34
CA LEU A 168 -15.14 5.32 -0.93
C LEU A 168 -14.86 6.24 -2.12
N ASN A 169 -15.47 7.42 -2.12
CA ASN A 169 -15.35 8.42 -3.18
C ASN A 169 -14.03 9.21 -3.10
N LYS A 170 -13.26 9.07 -2.00
CA LYS A 170 -12.00 9.78 -1.76
C LYS A 170 -12.20 11.29 -1.70
N GLU A 171 -13.33 11.68 -1.11
CA GLU A 171 -13.68 13.07 -0.85
C GLU A 171 -12.99 13.55 0.43
N ASP A 172 -12.86 14.86 0.57
CA ASP A 172 -12.37 15.54 1.77
C ASP A 172 -11.04 15.00 2.33
N GLU A 173 -10.18 14.49 1.44
CA GLU A 173 -8.87 13.92 1.82
C GLU A 173 -8.99 12.83 2.92
N CYS A 174 -10.10 12.09 2.90
CA CYS A 174 -10.42 11.12 3.94
C CYS A 174 -9.44 9.93 3.93
N MET A 175 -8.78 9.72 5.08
CA MET A 175 -7.78 8.66 5.29
C MET A 175 -8.25 7.61 6.28
N LYS A 176 -8.77 8.06 7.42
CA LYS A 176 -9.33 7.17 8.44
C LYS A 176 -10.46 7.86 9.18
N VAL A 177 -11.63 7.23 9.13
CA VAL A 177 -12.78 7.57 9.96
C VAL A 177 -12.73 6.76 11.26
N VAL A 178 -12.93 7.42 12.39
CA VAL A 178 -13.17 6.79 13.69
C VAL A 178 -14.57 7.17 14.17
N LEU A 179 -15.37 6.16 14.48
CA LEU A 179 -16.74 6.33 14.94
C LEU A 179 -16.79 6.29 16.46
N THR A 180 -17.53 7.21 17.05
CA THR A 180 -17.87 7.21 18.48
C THR A 180 -19.32 6.74 18.63
N PRO A 181 -19.60 5.68 19.41
CA PRO A 181 -20.94 5.21 19.67
C PRO A 181 -21.83 6.23 20.37
#